data_AF-A0A3M7D6I9-F1
#
_entry.id   AF-A0A3M7D6I9-F1
#
_cell.length_a   1.000
_cell.length_b   1.000
_cell.length_c   1.000
_cell.angle_alpha   90.00
_cell.angle_beta   90.00
_cell.angle_gamma   90.00
#
_symmetry.space_group_name_H-M   'P 1'
#
loop_
_entity.id
_entity.type
_entity.pdbx_description
1 polymer ?
#
loop_
_entity_poly.entity_id
_entity_poly.type
_entity_poly.pdbx_seq_one_letter_code
_entity_poly.pdbx_strand_id
1 'polypeptide(L)'
;MKRPFNDASIKDPRPFKILRTDTRVFPQLSPDDAYLSYYDVRLTREDVDCIKDDWLTDNAIAFWEEYLEREKLGAYPKANIVLLRPSMAFLLLKTKDPLSLKSALPSFEKTTHIFLPVNDCRDVDTAEGGSHWSLLLVSVIDGVAFHYDSLSPANMQEAKLIAHRISQLLGKPLKFINLDDSPQQENGMDCGVYVCLLMQHLLISRLLRAHNQDKISMSMRGKEVDASGGRKEMLRIIEARRKEGERRRSRSQSPYHAHNVHGSKSRSPPRIGEENENANKES
;
A
#
# COMPACT_ATOMS: atom_id res chain seq x y z
N MET A 1 39.59 -79.67 -33.90
CA MET A 1 39.93 -78.24 -34.09
C MET A 1 38.94 -77.42 -33.27
N LYS A 2 39.45 -76.87 -32.16
CA LYS A 2 38.97 -75.77 -31.30
C LYS A 2 37.44 -75.53 -31.15
N ARG A 3 36.88 -75.95 -30.00
CA ARG A 3 35.92 -75.10 -29.26
C ARG A 3 36.72 -74.36 -28.18
N PRO A 4 36.66 -73.02 -28.08
CA PRO A 4 37.35 -72.30 -27.03
C PRO A 4 36.50 -72.16 -25.76
N PHE A 5 37.26 -71.89 -24.70
CA PHE A 5 36.97 -71.75 -23.27
C PHE A 5 36.29 -70.42 -22.88
N ASN A 6 35.70 -70.46 -21.67
CA ASN A 6 35.47 -69.36 -20.70
C ASN A 6 34.47 -68.25 -21.11
N ASP A 7 33.71 -67.62 -20.22
CA ASP A 7 34.13 -67.13 -18.91
C ASP A 7 32.96 -66.83 -17.94
N ALA A 8 33.39 -66.60 -16.71
CA ALA A 8 32.77 -66.31 -15.44
C ALA A 8 31.57 -65.34 -15.35
N SER A 9 30.85 -65.59 -14.27
CA SER A 9 30.00 -64.70 -13.47
C SER A 9 30.18 -63.18 -13.65
N ILE A 10 29.08 -62.51 -14.02
CA ILE A 10 28.82 -61.12 -13.61
C ILE A 10 27.38 -61.07 -13.09
N LYS A 11 27.23 -60.77 -11.80
CA LYS A 11 25.95 -60.45 -11.17
C LYS A 11 25.54 -59.06 -11.63
N ASP A 12 24.33 -58.93 -12.20
CA ASP A 12 23.73 -57.64 -12.53
C ASP A 12 23.61 -56.74 -11.28
N PRO A 13 24.10 -55.48 -11.33
CA PRO A 13 23.78 -54.50 -10.31
C PRO A 13 22.34 -54.00 -10.53
N ARG A 14 21.50 -54.16 -9.51
CA ARG A 14 20.15 -53.57 -9.44
C ARG A 14 20.24 -52.05 -9.66
N PRO A 15 19.35 -51.43 -10.46
CA PRO A 15 19.39 -49.99 -10.66
C PRO A 15 19.08 -49.26 -9.36
N PHE A 16 19.94 -48.30 -9.00
CA PHE A 16 19.68 -47.32 -7.97
C PHE A 16 18.43 -46.52 -8.34
N LYS A 17 17.36 -46.66 -7.55
CA LYS A 17 16.22 -45.74 -7.61
C LYS A 17 16.68 -44.38 -7.08
N ILE A 18 16.83 -43.41 -7.98
CA ILE A 18 16.90 -42.00 -7.61
C ILE A 18 15.56 -41.67 -6.95
N LEU A 19 15.57 -41.48 -5.63
CA LEU A 19 14.46 -40.86 -4.91
C LEU A 19 14.30 -39.46 -5.49
N ARG A 20 13.21 -39.24 -6.26
CA ARG A 20 12.76 -37.90 -6.61
C ARG A 20 12.54 -37.16 -5.31
N THR A 21 13.36 -36.16 -5.05
CA THR A 21 13.10 -35.17 -4.01
C THR A 21 11.76 -34.52 -4.34
N ASP A 22 10.80 -34.65 -3.44
CA ASP A 22 9.54 -33.91 -3.45
C ASP A 22 9.87 -32.42 -3.31
N THR A 23 10.21 -31.77 -4.42
CA THR A 23 10.17 -30.32 -4.49
C THR A 23 8.71 -29.96 -4.37
N ARG A 24 8.29 -29.56 -3.17
CA ARG A 24 7.00 -28.90 -2.97
C ARG A 24 6.99 -27.67 -3.88
N VAL A 25 6.41 -27.82 -5.07
CA VAL A 25 6.09 -26.70 -5.96
C VAL A 25 5.02 -25.92 -5.21
N PHE A 26 5.44 -24.88 -4.47
CA PHE A 26 4.50 -23.84 -4.09
C PHE A 26 3.97 -23.27 -5.40
N PRO A 27 2.65 -23.27 -5.64
CA PRO A 27 2.12 -22.59 -6.82
C PRO A 27 2.64 -21.15 -6.77
N GLN A 28 3.42 -20.74 -7.76
CA GLN A 28 3.73 -19.33 -7.94
C GLN A 28 2.40 -18.64 -8.20
N LEU A 29 2.09 -17.65 -7.36
CA LEU A 29 0.91 -16.82 -7.55
C LEU A 29 1.08 -16.05 -8.86
N SER A 30 0.01 -15.97 -9.64
CA SER A 30 -0.06 -15.07 -10.80
C SER A 30 -0.01 -13.60 -10.33
N PRO A 31 0.41 -12.63 -11.15
CA PRO A 31 0.45 -11.22 -10.78
C PRO A 31 -0.87 -10.69 -10.21
N ASP A 32 -1.99 -11.10 -10.81
CA ASP A 32 -3.35 -10.71 -10.42
C ASP A 32 -3.88 -11.44 -9.17
N ASP A 33 -3.18 -12.47 -8.70
CA ASP A 33 -3.66 -13.25 -7.56
C ASP A 33 -3.66 -12.38 -6.31
N ALA A 34 -4.82 -12.34 -5.64
CA ALA A 34 -4.96 -11.61 -4.39
C ALA A 34 -3.97 -12.14 -3.33
N TYR A 35 -3.12 -11.26 -2.83
CA TYR A 35 -2.08 -11.57 -1.84
C TYR A 35 -2.56 -11.33 -0.40
N LEU A 36 -3.27 -10.23 -0.16
CA LEU A 36 -3.82 -9.83 1.14
C LEU A 36 -5.07 -8.97 0.92
N SER A 37 -6.14 -9.23 1.68
CA SER A 37 -7.23 -8.25 1.87
C SER A 37 -7.10 -7.64 3.26
N TYR A 38 -6.86 -6.33 3.33
CA TYR A 38 -6.71 -5.55 4.56
C TYR A 38 -7.75 -4.44 4.57
N TYR A 39 -8.83 -4.66 5.32
CA TYR A 39 -10.04 -3.84 5.33
C TYR A 39 -10.52 -3.58 3.90
N ASP A 40 -10.58 -2.32 3.48
CA ASP A 40 -11.10 -1.89 2.19
C ASP A 40 -10.06 -1.98 1.06
N VAL A 41 -8.82 -2.39 1.37
CA VAL A 41 -7.73 -2.52 0.39
C VAL A 41 -7.42 -3.98 0.11
N ARG A 42 -7.29 -4.33 -1.17
CA ARG A 42 -6.80 -5.64 -1.61
C ARG A 42 -5.50 -5.48 -2.38
N LEU A 43 -4.44 -6.08 -1.86
CA LEU A 43 -3.17 -6.21 -2.54
C LEU A 43 -3.17 -7.46 -3.42
N THR A 44 -2.73 -7.33 -4.66
CA THR A 44 -2.37 -8.44 -5.55
C THR A 44 -0.92 -8.88 -5.32
N ARG A 45 -0.46 -9.88 -6.05
CA ARG A 45 0.93 -10.28 -6.03
C ARG A 45 1.81 -9.21 -6.67
N GLU A 46 1.36 -8.64 -7.78
CA GLU A 46 2.02 -7.53 -8.47
C GLU A 46 2.28 -6.35 -7.54
N ASP A 47 1.26 -5.90 -6.80
CA ASP A 47 1.42 -4.80 -5.84
C ASP A 47 2.57 -5.04 -4.85
N VAL A 48 2.71 -6.28 -4.37
CA VAL A 48 3.75 -6.66 -3.41
C VAL A 48 5.12 -6.78 -4.08
N ASP A 49 5.16 -7.23 -5.34
CA ASP A 49 6.39 -7.34 -6.11
C ASP A 49 6.91 -5.93 -6.48
N CYS A 50 6.03 -4.99 -6.82
CA CYS A 50 6.34 -3.58 -7.04
C CYS A 50 6.94 -2.89 -5.80
N ILE A 51 6.45 -3.20 -4.59
CA ILE A 51 7.05 -2.65 -3.35
C ILE A 51 8.52 -3.08 -3.18
N LYS A 52 8.93 -4.24 -3.69
CA LYS A 52 10.31 -4.74 -3.52
C LYS A 52 11.31 -3.90 -4.29
N ASP A 53 11.04 -3.62 -5.56
CA ASP A 53 12.00 -3.02 -6.47
C ASP A 53 11.34 -2.45 -7.73
N ASP A 54 10.16 -1.84 -7.60
CA ASP A 54 9.50 -1.10 -8.68
C ASP A 54 8.74 0.13 -8.16
N TRP A 55 8.08 0.84 -9.05
CA TRP A 55 7.18 1.93 -8.73
C TRP A 55 6.01 1.45 -7.89
N LEU A 56 5.65 2.20 -6.85
CA LEU A 56 4.48 1.81 -6.06
C LEU A 56 3.21 2.00 -6.88
N THR A 57 2.35 0.99 -6.84
CA THR A 57 1.00 1.03 -7.40
C THR A 57 0.06 1.83 -6.50
N ASP A 58 -1.10 2.21 -7.05
CA ASP A 58 -2.21 2.81 -6.29
C ASP A 58 -2.57 1.98 -5.05
N ASN A 59 -2.67 0.65 -5.21
CA ASN A 59 -3.04 -0.24 -4.12
C ASN A 59 -1.96 -0.32 -3.03
N ALA A 60 -0.67 -0.25 -3.41
CA ALA A 60 0.42 -0.21 -2.45
C ALA A 60 0.36 1.06 -1.56
N ILE A 61 0.11 2.22 -2.18
CA ILE A 61 -0.07 3.49 -1.44
C ILE A 61 -1.35 3.45 -0.61
N ALA A 62 -2.47 2.99 -1.19
CA ALA A 62 -3.75 2.85 -0.49
C ALA A 62 -3.65 1.93 0.73
N PHE A 63 -2.90 0.82 0.62
CA PHE A 63 -2.64 -0.08 1.75
C PHE A 63 -1.88 0.64 2.87
N TRP A 64 -0.88 1.45 2.52
CA TRP A 64 -0.12 2.22 3.50
C TRP A 64 -1.02 3.23 4.23
N GLU A 65 -1.88 3.93 3.51
CA GLU A 65 -2.87 4.85 4.09
C GLU A 65 -3.86 4.12 5.02
N GLU A 66 -4.44 3.00 4.57
CA GLU A 66 -5.34 2.17 5.39
C GLU A 66 -4.64 1.68 6.66
N TYR A 67 -3.37 1.26 6.54
CA TYR A 67 -2.57 0.87 7.70
C TYR A 67 -2.36 2.03 8.67
N LEU A 68 -2.00 3.23 8.19
CA LEU A 68 -1.83 4.41 9.03
C LEU A 68 -3.13 4.82 9.73
N GLU A 69 -4.26 4.76 9.02
CA GLU A 69 -5.58 5.05 9.58
C GLU A 69 -5.92 4.10 10.74
N ARG A 70 -5.83 2.79 10.48
CA ARG A 70 -6.24 1.78 11.45
C ARG A 70 -5.28 1.70 12.64
N GLU A 71 -3.98 1.77 12.41
CA GLU A 71 -2.98 1.43 13.44
C GLU A 71 -2.34 2.66 14.09
N LYS A 72 -2.46 3.85 13.48
CA LYS A 72 -1.91 5.11 14.03
C LYS A 72 -3.02 6.08 14.40
N LEU A 73 -3.91 6.43 13.47
CA LEU A 73 -5.00 7.38 13.74
C LEU A 73 -6.04 6.82 14.72
N GLY A 74 -6.25 5.50 14.77
CA GLY A 74 -7.12 4.87 15.76
C GLY A 74 -6.79 5.21 17.22
N ALA A 75 -5.52 5.55 17.53
CA ALA A 75 -5.12 5.99 18.87
C ALA A 75 -5.47 7.46 19.18
N TYR A 76 -5.93 8.23 18.17
CA TYR A 76 -6.21 9.66 18.26
C TYR A 76 -7.63 9.96 17.76
N PRO A 77 -8.69 9.51 18.46
CA PRO A 77 -10.08 9.65 17.99
C PRO A 77 -10.58 11.10 17.88
N LYS A 78 -9.81 12.07 18.38
CA LYS A 78 -10.10 13.51 18.23
C LYS A 78 -9.41 14.12 17.01
N ALA A 79 -8.51 13.39 16.34
CA ALA A 79 -7.83 13.85 15.15
C ALA A 79 -8.76 13.67 13.95
N ASN A 80 -9.31 14.77 13.44
CA ASN A 80 -10.11 14.75 12.22
C ASN A 80 -9.19 14.90 11.00
N ILE A 81 -8.46 13.85 10.67
CA ILE A 81 -7.53 13.81 9.54
C ILE A 81 -8.05 12.78 8.53
N VAL A 82 -8.04 13.14 7.25
CA VAL A 82 -8.43 12.26 6.14
C VAL A 82 -7.19 11.91 5.33
N LEU A 83 -6.97 10.62 5.05
CA LEU A 83 -6.02 10.17 4.02
C LEU A 83 -6.85 9.76 2.79
N LEU A 84 -6.81 10.58 1.75
CA LEU A 84 -7.63 10.36 0.57
C LEU A 84 -6.92 9.39 -0.38
N ARG A 85 -7.57 8.27 -0.69
CA ARG A 85 -6.99 7.20 -1.53
C ARG A 85 -6.53 7.72 -2.91
N PRO A 86 -5.48 7.10 -3.52
CA PRO A 86 -5.00 7.48 -4.85
C PRO A 86 -6.09 7.58 -5.91
N SER A 87 -7.01 6.62 -5.95
CA SER A 87 -8.13 6.61 -6.90
C SER A 87 -9.05 7.83 -6.75
N MET A 88 -9.30 8.27 -5.51
CA MET A 88 -10.11 9.47 -5.23
C MET A 88 -9.36 10.76 -5.61
N ALA A 89 -8.05 10.82 -5.36
CA ALA A 89 -7.21 11.95 -5.79
C ALA A 89 -7.15 12.05 -7.33
N PHE A 90 -7.07 10.91 -8.02
CA PHE A 90 -7.14 10.83 -9.47
C PHE A 90 -8.51 11.30 -10.01
N LEU A 91 -9.63 10.88 -9.40
CA LEU A 91 -10.96 11.39 -9.76
C LEU A 91 -11.07 12.90 -9.62
N LEU A 92 -10.48 13.47 -8.56
CA LEU A 92 -10.42 14.93 -8.37
C LEU A 92 -9.60 15.62 -9.46
N LEU A 93 -8.49 15.01 -9.89
CA LEU A 93 -7.67 15.56 -10.97
C LEU A 93 -8.43 15.58 -12.30
N LYS A 94 -9.22 14.54 -12.57
CA LYS A 94 -9.91 14.34 -13.86
C LYS A 94 -11.28 14.99 -13.97
N THR A 95 -11.95 15.25 -12.86
CA THR A 95 -13.28 15.84 -12.89
C THR A 95 -13.27 17.30 -13.37
N LYS A 96 -14.30 17.66 -14.13
CA LYS A 96 -14.58 19.07 -14.47
C LYS A 96 -15.27 19.80 -13.31
N ASP A 97 -16.13 19.09 -12.59
CA ASP A 97 -16.90 19.60 -11.46
C ASP A 97 -16.66 18.71 -10.22
N PRO A 98 -15.86 19.15 -9.24
CA PRO A 98 -15.60 18.36 -8.05
C PRO A 98 -16.83 18.21 -7.14
N LEU A 99 -17.82 19.11 -7.22
CA LEU A 99 -19.02 19.01 -6.39
C LEU A 99 -19.87 17.79 -6.76
N SER A 100 -19.77 17.31 -8.00
CA SER A 100 -20.39 16.05 -8.44
C SER A 100 -19.83 14.81 -7.74
N LEU A 101 -18.61 14.88 -7.18
CA LEU A 101 -17.94 13.77 -6.52
C LEU A 101 -18.27 13.64 -5.03
N LYS A 102 -19.14 14.50 -4.47
CA LYS A 102 -19.44 14.51 -3.02
C LYS A 102 -19.91 13.17 -2.47
N SER A 103 -20.58 12.34 -3.27
CA SER A 103 -21.02 10.99 -2.85
C SER A 103 -19.91 9.94 -2.90
N ALA A 104 -18.86 10.17 -3.69
CA ALA A 104 -17.73 9.27 -3.85
C ALA A 104 -16.54 9.62 -2.92
N LEU A 105 -16.57 10.80 -2.30
CA LEU A 105 -15.54 11.30 -1.39
C LEU A 105 -16.03 11.22 0.06
N PRO A 106 -15.11 11.08 1.03
CA PRO A 106 -15.45 11.23 2.44
C PRO A 106 -15.93 12.65 2.74
N SER A 107 -16.73 12.80 3.80
CA SER A 107 -17.13 14.13 4.27
C SER A 107 -15.94 14.90 4.82
N PHE A 108 -15.82 16.18 4.45
CA PHE A 108 -14.78 17.08 4.96
C PHE A 108 -15.27 18.02 6.07
N GLU A 109 -16.51 17.87 6.54
CA GLU A 109 -17.18 18.84 7.43
C GLU A 109 -16.41 19.12 8.73
N LYS A 110 -15.82 18.08 9.33
CA LYS A 110 -15.03 18.18 10.57
C LYS A 110 -13.53 18.13 10.33
N THR A 111 -13.11 17.99 9.08
CA THR A 111 -11.74 17.65 8.71
C THR A 111 -10.81 18.83 8.96
N THR A 112 -9.71 18.56 9.65
CA THR A 112 -8.64 19.52 9.94
C THR A 112 -7.54 19.45 8.90
N HIS A 113 -7.19 18.24 8.45
CA HIS A 113 -6.13 18.00 7.49
C HIS A 113 -6.54 16.91 6.50
N ILE A 114 -6.10 17.05 5.25
CA ILE A 114 -6.31 16.06 4.20
C ILE A 114 -4.94 15.75 3.57
N PHE A 115 -4.56 14.48 3.56
CA PHE A 115 -3.42 13.98 2.78
C PHE A 115 -3.95 13.39 1.48
N LEU A 116 -3.29 13.69 0.36
CA LEU A 116 -3.63 13.15 -0.95
C LEU A 116 -2.33 12.81 -1.70
N PRO A 117 -2.14 11.57 -2.15
CA PRO A 117 -1.13 11.25 -3.14
C PRO A 117 -1.56 11.84 -4.50
N VAL A 118 -0.62 12.45 -5.21
CA VAL A 118 -0.84 13.10 -6.50
C VAL A 118 -0.04 12.35 -7.57
N ASN A 119 -0.71 12.01 -8.66
CA ASN A 119 -0.12 11.35 -9.82
C ASN A 119 -0.34 12.23 -11.07
N ASP A 120 0.60 12.23 -12.00
CA ASP A 120 0.57 12.98 -13.27
C ASP A 120 -0.09 12.24 -14.44
N CYS A 121 -0.73 11.10 -14.17
CA CYS A 121 -1.46 10.32 -15.15
C CYS A 121 -2.41 11.21 -15.94
N ARG A 122 -2.25 11.24 -17.26
CA ARG A 122 -3.01 12.11 -18.18
C ARG A 122 -4.24 11.43 -18.76
N ASP A 123 -4.22 10.11 -18.85
CA ASP A 123 -5.25 9.31 -19.51
C ASP A 123 -6.03 8.47 -18.49
N VAL A 124 -7.35 8.47 -18.57
CA VAL A 124 -8.22 7.68 -17.68
C VAL A 124 -8.30 6.23 -18.14
N ASP A 125 -8.05 5.97 -19.42
CA ASP A 125 -8.18 4.64 -20.03
C ASP A 125 -6.85 3.85 -20.00
N THR A 126 -5.74 4.51 -19.66
CA THR A 126 -4.44 3.86 -19.50
C THR A 126 -4.32 3.30 -18.08
N ALA A 127 -4.44 1.98 -17.95
CA ALA A 127 -4.10 1.28 -16.72
C ALA A 127 -2.64 1.57 -16.33
N GLU A 128 -2.39 1.82 -15.04
CA GLU A 128 -1.07 2.17 -14.50
C GLU A 128 -0.42 3.38 -15.17
N GLY A 129 -1.23 4.29 -15.72
CA GLY A 129 -0.74 5.54 -16.28
C GLY A 129 -0.14 6.46 -15.22
N GLY A 130 0.70 7.39 -15.67
CA GLY A 130 1.45 8.30 -14.80
C GLY A 130 2.93 7.97 -14.77
N SER A 131 3.74 8.99 -14.55
CA SER A 131 5.20 8.92 -14.49
C SER A 131 5.77 9.36 -13.13
N HIS A 132 4.94 9.88 -12.21
CA HIS A 132 5.46 10.37 -10.94
C HIS A 132 4.42 10.49 -9.84
N TRP A 133 4.85 10.22 -8.60
CA TRP A 133 4.06 10.42 -7.39
C TRP A 133 4.59 11.60 -6.58
N SER A 134 3.69 12.44 -6.08
CA SER A 134 3.98 13.49 -5.10
C SER A 134 2.90 13.53 -4.01
N LEU A 135 3.10 14.33 -2.96
CA LEU A 135 2.18 14.41 -1.83
C LEU A 135 1.60 15.82 -1.70
N LEU A 136 0.29 15.92 -1.56
CA LEU A 136 -0.42 17.13 -1.18
C LEU A 136 -0.97 16.99 0.25
N LEU A 137 -0.62 17.93 1.12
CA LEU A 137 -1.19 18.07 2.46
C LEU A 137 -1.99 19.37 2.53
N VAL A 138 -3.30 19.28 2.72
CA VAL A 138 -4.18 20.43 2.92
C VAL A 138 -4.42 20.62 4.41
N SER A 139 -3.97 21.73 4.98
CA SER A 139 -4.47 22.23 6.26
C SER A 139 -5.78 22.98 6.00
N VAL A 140 -6.89 22.33 6.35
CA VAL A 140 -8.23 22.90 6.23
C VAL A 140 -8.38 24.06 7.21
N ILE A 141 -7.82 23.95 8.41
CA ILE A 141 -7.91 24.97 9.46
C ILE A 141 -7.14 26.25 9.10
N ASP A 142 -5.99 26.13 8.45
CA ASP A 142 -5.16 27.28 8.06
C ASP A 142 -5.48 27.79 6.64
N GLY A 143 -6.23 27.02 5.85
CA GLY A 143 -6.54 27.36 4.46
C GLY A 143 -5.31 27.28 3.55
N VAL A 144 -4.42 26.31 3.78
CA VAL A 144 -3.15 26.16 3.04
C VAL A 144 -3.00 24.74 2.50
N ALA A 145 -2.52 24.62 1.26
CA ALA A 145 -2.16 23.35 0.64
C ALA A 145 -0.64 23.32 0.40
N PHE A 146 0.04 22.36 1.02
CA PHE A 146 1.47 22.13 0.94
C PHE A 146 1.76 20.98 -0.02
N HIS A 147 2.54 21.22 -1.06
CA HIS A 147 2.96 20.21 -2.02
C HIS A 147 4.40 19.78 -1.76
N TYR A 148 4.62 18.47 -1.64
CA TYR A 148 5.91 17.85 -1.45
C TYR A 148 6.21 16.96 -2.65
N ASP A 149 7.35 17.22 -3.30
CA ASP A 149 7.74 16.58 -4.54
C ASP A 149 9.19 16.12 -4.44
N SER A 150 9.43 14.81 -4.56
CA SER A 150 10.77 14.22 -4.55
C SER A 150 11.50 14.36 -5.89
N LEU A 151 10.81 14.83 -6.93
CA LEU A 151 11.34 15.19 -8.24
C LEU A 151 10.83 16.58 -8.62
N SER A 152 11.07 17.56 -7.76
CA SER A 152 10.52 18.90 -7.97
C SER A 152 11.05 19.52 -9.28
N PRO A 153 10.21 20.19 -10.10
CA PRO A 153 8.79 20.51 -9.88
C PRO A 153 7.80 19.64 -10.69
N ALA A 154 8.05 18.33 -10.82
CA ALA A 154 7.35 17.43 -11.76
C ALA A 154 5.81 17.49 -11.67
N ASN A 155 5.23 17.41 -10.46
CA ASN A 155 3.77 17.31 -10.28
C ASN A 155 3.11 18.62 -9.80
N MET A 156 3.80 19.76 -9.94
CA MET A 156 3.30 21.02 -9.38
C MET A 156 1.95 21.46 -9.97
N GLN A 157 1.69 21.21 -11.25
CA GLN A 157 0.44 21.67 -11.90
C GLN A 157 -0.76 20.83 -11.46
N GLU A 158 -0.56 19.52 -11.38
CA GLU A 158 -1.53 18.54 -10.92
C GLU A 158 -1.89 18.79 -9.45
N ALA A 159 -0.88 19.02 -8.61
CA ALA A 159 -1.08 19.39 -7.22
C ALA A 159 -1.84 20.72 -7.06
N LYS A 160 -1.53 21.74 -7.86
CA LYS A 160 -2.27 23.01 -7.88
C LYS A 160 -3.73 22.82 -8.29
N LEU A 161 -3.97 22.00 -9.31
CA LEU A 161 -5.32 21.71 -9.78
C LEU A 161 -6.12 20.97 -8.69
N ILE A 162 -5.57 19.92 -8.09
CA ILE A 162 -6.23 19.19 -7.00
C ILE A 162 -6.50 20.12 -5.81
N ALA A 163 -5.52 20.96 -5.41
CA ALA A 163 -5.72 21.94 -4.35
C ALA A 163 -6.88 22.90 -4.67
N HIS A 164 -7.00 23.34 -5.92
CA HIS A 164 -8.13 24.14 -6.36
C HIS A 164 -9.46 23.37 -6.24
N ARG A 165 -9.51 22.09 -6.65
CA ARG A 165 -10.71 21.25 -6.52
C ARG A 165 -11.14 21.04 -5.07
N ILE A 166 -10.17 20.81 -4.18
CA ILE A 166 -10.43 20.73 -2.74
C ILE A 166 -10.94 22.08 -2.21
N SER A 167 -10.41 23.21 -2.67
CA SER A 167 -10.92 24.54 -2.26
C SER A 167 -12.41 24.73 -2.62
N GLN A 168 -12.84 24.22 -3.78
CA GLN A 168 -14.24 24.24 -4.21
C GLN A 168 -15.12 23.34 -3.32
N LEU A 169 -14.64 22.14 -2.97
CA LEU A 169 -15.34 21.22 -2.07
C LEU A 169 -15.48 21.75 -0.65
N LEU A 170 -14.46 22.44 -0.15
CA LEU A 170 -14.46 23.07 1.17
C LEU A 170 -15.22 24.41 1.20
N GLY A 171 -15.57 24.97 0.04
CA GLY A 171 -16.24 26.26 -0.07
C GLY A 171 -15.39 27.45 0.40
N LYS A 172 -14.06 27.33 0.38
CA LYS A 172 -13.12 28.38 0.82
C LYS A 172 -11.80 28.34 0.04
N PRO A 173 -11.16 29.50 -0.19
CA PRO A 173 -9.88 29.54 -0.92
C PRO A 173 -8.78 28.84 -0.14
N LEU A 174 -7.85 28.21 -0.87
CA LEU A 174 -6.62 27.63 -0.32
C LEU A 174 -5.41 28.35 -0.90
N LYS A 175 -4.47 28.74 -0.05
CA LYS A 175 -3.15 29.17 -0.48
C LYS A 175 -2.33 27.94 -0.84
N PHE A 176 -1.83 27.87 -2.08
CA PHE A 176 -0.92 26.81 -2.50
C PHE A 176 0.53 27.18 -2.18
N ILE A 177 1.29 26.24 -1.60
CA ILE A 177 2.71 26.38 -1.31
C ILE A 177 3.43 25.14 -1.84
N ASN A 178 4.30 25.32 -2.84
CA ASN A 178 5.24 24.29 -3.25
C ASN A 178 6.41 24.28 -2.27
N LEU A 179 6.72 23.14 -1.65
CA LEU A 179 7.85 23.04 -0.73
C LEU A 179 9.12 22.66 -1.49
N ASP A 180 9.89 23.68 -1.85
CA ASP A 180 11.18 23.52 -2.55
C ASP A 180 12.26 22.86 -1.67
N ASP A 181 12.00 22.71 -0.37
CA ASP A 181 12.87 22.00 0.59
C ASP A 181 12.39 20.58 0.91
N SER A 182 11.57 19.99 0.04
CA SER A 182 11.22 18.58 0.09
C SER A 182 12.44 17.69 -0.18
N PRO A 183 12.62 16.57 0.53
CA PRO A 183 13.67 15.60 0.25
C PRO A 183 13.58 15.09 -1.19
N GLN A 184 14.69 15.13 -1.93
CA GLN A 184 14.74 14.69 -3.32
C GLN A 184 15.14 13.21 -3.40
N GLN A 185 14.61 12.49 -4.38
CA GLN A 185 14.98 11.11 -4.66
C GLN A 185 16.27 11.03 -5.47
N GLU A 186 17.04 9.96 -5.27
CA GLU A 186 18.28 9.70 -6.00
C GLU A 186 18.08 8.79 -7.23
N ASN A 187 16.95 8.07 -7.29
CA ASN A 187 16.61 7.14 -8.37
C ASN A 187 15.29 7.50 -9.05
N GLY A 188 14.86 6.73 -10.05
CA GLY A 188 13.64 7.02 -10.82
C GLY A 188 12.35 6.37 -10.34
N MET A 189 12.34 5.67 -9.20
CA MET A 189 11.24 4.74 -8.83
C MET A 189 10.73 4.88 -7.39
N ASP A 190 11.45 5.59 -6.53
CA ASP A 190 11.08 5.71 -5.12
C ASP A 190 10.08 6.83 -4.82
N CYS A 191 9.59 7.58 -5.81
CA CYS A 191 8.64 8.68 -5.60
C CYS A 191 7.42 8.27 -4.74
N GLY A 192 6.82 7.11 -5.00
CA GLY A 192 5.71 6.58 -4.19
C GLY A 192 6.13 6.23 -2.75
N VAL A 193 7.37 5.76 -2.54
CA VAL A 193 7.91 5.49 -1.21
C VAL A 193 8.12 6.80 -0.44
N TYR A 194 8.63 7.84 -1.11
CA TYR A 194 8.77 9.18 -0.54
C TYR A 194 7.40 9.72 -0.10
N VAL A 195 6.37 9.60 -0.94
CA VAL A 195 4.98 9.98 -0.58
C VAL A 195 4.55 9.30 0.72
N CYS A 196 4.70 7.97 0.82
CA CYS A 196 4.30 7.20 1.98
C CYS A 196 5.07 7.58 3.26
N LEU A 197 6.39 7.78 3.16
CA LEU A 197 7.25 8.11 4.31
C LEU A 197 7.05 9.55 4.77
N LEU A 198 6.90 10.50 3.85
CA LEU A 198 6.57 11.90 4.17
C LEU A 198 5.20 11.99 4.82
N MET A 199 4.20 11.28 4.29
CA MET A 199 2.86 11.21 4.88
C MET A 199 2.93 10.69 6.32
N GLN A 200 3.60 9.56 6.56
CA GLN A 200 3.77 9.02 7.91
C GLN A 200 4.47 10.01 8.84
N HIS A 201 5.54 10.67 8.38
CA HIS A 201 6.28 11.62 9.18
C HIS A 201 5.44 12.84 9.56
N LEU A 202 4.80 13.47 8.58
CA LEU A 202 3.94 14.63 8.78
C LEU A 202 2.77 14.28 9.69
N LEU A 203 2.12 13.14 9.47
CA LEU A 203 1.03 12.67 10.30
C LEU A 203 1.46 12.45 11.75
N ILE A 204 2.41 11.54 11.99
CA ILE A 204 2.75 11.09 13.34
C ILE A 204 3.63 12.10 14.06
N SER A 205 4.69 12.58 13.40
CA SER A 205 5.72 13.38 14.06
C SER A 205 5.37 14.87 14.14
N ARG A 206 4.47 15.36 13.27
CA ARG A 206 4.07 16.77 13.25
C ARG A 206 2.66 16.97 13.76
N LEU A 207 1.66 16.37 13.11
CA LEU A 207 0.26 16.68 13.40
C LEU A 207 -0.24 16.03 14.69
N LEU A 208 0.02 14.74 14.89
CA LEU A 208 -0.51 14.01 16.06
C LEU A 208 0.27 14.24 17.36
N ARG A 209 1.50 14.76 17.27
CA ARG A 209 2.32 15.11 18.44
C ARG A 209 2.19 16.57 18.86
N ALA A 210 1.57 17.42 18.05
CA ALA A 210 1.39 18.81 18.39
C ALA A 210 0.30 19.01 19.43
N HIS A 211 0.50 19.99 20.31
CA HIS A 211 -0.51 20.48 21.24
C HIS A 211 -1.27 21.67 20.63
N ASN A 212 -2.43 22.00 21.19
CA ASN A 212 -3.41 22.98 20.66
C ASN A 212 -2.90 24.43 20.46
N GLN A 213 -1.60 24.72 20.62
CA GLN A 213 -0.99 26.04 20.43
C GLN A 213 0.37 26.00 19.71
N ASP A 214 0.83 24.82 19.29
CA ASP A 214 2.14 24.70 18.68
C ASP A 214 2.11 25.23 17.24
N LYS A 215 3.09 26.09 16.91
CA LYS A 215 3.37 26.42 15.51
C LYS A 215 4.14 25.28 14.88
N ILE A 216 3.45 24.49 14.07
CA ILE A 216 4.03 23.34 13.39
C ILE A 216 4.66 23.80 12.08
N SER A 217 5.98 23.64 11.95
CA SER A 217 6.64 23.82 10.65
C SER A 217 6.34 22.63 9.74
N MET A 218 5.85 22.92 8.53
CA MET A 218 5.61 21.96 7.45
C MET A 218 6.84 21.73 6.57
N SER A 219 7.93 22.48 6.78
CA SER A 219 9.19 22.28 6.05
C SER A 219 9.80 20.90 6.35
N MET A 220 10.35 20.30 5.29
CA MET A 220 11.10 19.04 5.36
C MET A 220 12.60 19.24 5.12
N ARG A 221 13.09 20.48 5.22
CA ARG A 221 14.51 20.82 5.11
C ARG A 221 15.35 19.99 6.09
N GLY A 222 16.41 19.37 5.56
CA GLY A 222 17.32 18.55 6.35
C GLY A 222 16.72 17.25 6.87
N LYS A 223 15.56 16.82 6.35
CA LYS A 223 15.04 15.48 6.58
C LYS A 223 15.57 14.54 5.51
N GLU A 224 16.14 13.44 5.95
CA GLU A 224 16.56 12.34 5.09
C GLU A 224 15.44 11.31 5.00
N VAL A 225 15.30 10.69 3.83
CA VAL A 225 14.30 9.66 3.55
C VAL A 225 15.05 8.39 3.18
N ASP A 226 14.93 7.36 4.04
CA ASP A 226 15.47 6.03 3.75
C ASP A 226 14.40 5.21 3.00
N ALA A 227 14.39 5.34 1.66
CA ALA A 227 13.43 4.63 0.82
C ALA A 227 13.62 3.10 0.87
N SER A 228 14.86 2.60 0.95
CA SER A 228 15.13 1.17 1.10
C SER A 228 14.57 0.62 2.41
N GLY A 229 14.76 1.36 3.51
CA GLY A 229 14.15 1.08 4.80
C GLY A 229 12.63 1.08 4.74
N GLY A 230 12.05 2.07 4.05
CA GLY A 230 10.60 2.19 3.82
C GLY A 230 10.01 0.98 3.10
N ARG A 231 10.60 0.56 1.98
CA ARG A 231 10.18 -0.66 1.25
C ARG A 231 10.24 -1.91 2.14
N LYS A 232 11.32 -2.08 2.90
CA LYS A 232 11.47 -3.19 3.85
C LYS A 232 10.41 -3.14 4.96
N GLU A 233 10.04 -1.96 5.43
CA GLU A 233 8.99 -1.77 6.42
C GLU A 233 7.61 -2.15 5.88
N MET A 234 7.25 -1.65 4.70
CA MET A 234 6.00 -1.99 4.02
C MET A 234 5.85 -3.50 3.85
N LEU A 235 6.87 -4.17 3.30
CA LEU A 235 6.86 -5.62 3.11
C LEU A 235 6.73 -6.38 4.44
N ARG A 236 7.43 -5.94 5.48
CA ARG A 236 7.34 -6.54 6.81
C ARG A 236 5.93 -6.45 7.38
N ILE A 237 5.28 -5.30 7.23
CA ILE A 237 3.91 -5.07 7.71
C ILE A 237 2.92 -5.93 6.91
N ILE A 238 3.00 -5.93 5.57
CA ILE A 238 2.15 -6.75 4.71
C ILE A 238 2.25 -8.22 5.10
N GLU A 239 3.47 -8.74 5.27
CA GLU A 239 3.68 -10.14 5.61
C GLU A 239 3.19 -10.47 7.03
N ALA A 240 3.35 -9.56 7.99
CA ALA A 240 2.81 -9.72 9.33
C ALA A 240 1.27 -9.80 9.32
N ARG A 241 0.61 -8.92 8.56
CA ARG A 241 -0.87 -8.88 8.45
C ARG A 241 -1.41 -10.08 7.67
N ARG A 242 -0.69 -10.52 6.64
CA ARG A 242 -1.01 -11.74 5.89
C ARG A 242 -0.95 -12.98 6.78
N LYS A 243 0.14 -13.17 7.53
CA LYS A 243 0.27 -14.29 8.48
C LYS A 243 -0.83 -14.27 9.54
N GLU A 244 -1.20 -13.09 10.03
CA GLU A 244 -2.33 -12.94 10.96
C GLU A 244 -3.65 -13.36 10.31
N GLY A 245 -3.92 -12.94 9.07
CA GLY A 245 -5.11 -13.35 8.32
C GLY A 245 -5.17 -14.87 8.06
N GLU A 246 -4.03 -15.50 7.78
CA GLU A 246 -3.91 -16.95 7.65
C GLU A 246 -4.20 -17.66 8.99
N ARG A 247 -3.68 -17.14 10.10
CA ARG A 247 -3.93 -17.68 11.45
C ARG A 247 -5.40 -17.59 11.84
N ARG A 248 -6.06 -16.45 11.62
CA ARG A 248 -7.49 -16.27 11.93
C ARG A 248 -8.37 -17.26 11.16
N ARG A 249 -8.07 -17.48 9.88
CA ARG A 249 -8.75 -18.50 9.06
C ARG A 249 -8.60 -19.92 9.62
N SER A 250 -7.41 -20.28 10.08
CA SER A 250 -7.18 -21.62 10.63
C SER A 250 -7.97 -21.88 11.92
N ARG A 251 -8.26 -20.84 12.71
CA ARG A 251 -9.06 -20.92 13.94
C ARG A 251 -10.57 -21.04 13.68
N SER A 252 -11.08 -20.48 12.59
CA SER A 252 -12.50 -20.52 12.26
C SER A 252 -12.96 -21.83 11.60
N GLN A 253 -12.04 -22.72 11.20
CA GLN A 253 -12.37 -24.07 10.76
C GLN A 253 -12.57 -25.00 11.97
N SER A 254 -13.84 -25.25 12.34
CA SER A 254 -14.21 -26.16 13.43
C SER A 254 -13.70 -27.60 13.21
N PRO A 255 -13.25 -28.33 14.26
CA PRO A 255 -12.80 -29.72 14.14
C PRO A 255 -13.91 -30.69 13.65
N TYR A 256 -15.18 -30.33 13.81
CA TYR A 256 -16.31 -31.21 13.46
C TYR A 256 -16.53 -31.39 11.95
N HIS A 257 -15.92 -30.56 11.11
CA HIS A 257 -15.95 -30.72 9.64
C HIS A 257 -14.71 -31.41 9.07
N ALA A 258 -13.77 -31.86 9.91
CA ALA A 258 -12.49 -32.43 9.47
C ALA A 258 -12.60 -33.81 8.80
N HIS A 259 -13.76 -34.47 8.84
CA HIS A 259 -13.90 -35.83 8.32
C HIS A 259 -14.19 -35.96 6.83
N ASN A 260 -14.32 -34.87 6.06
CA ASN A 260 -14.64 -34.99 4.64
C ASN A 260 -14.14 -33.83 3.77
N VAL A 261 -12.84 -33.48 3.80
CA VAL A 261 -12.26 -32.67 2.71
C VAL A 261 -10.81 -33.07 2.44
N HIS A 262 -10.58 -33.77 1.34
CA HIS A 262 -9.27 -33.76 0.69
C HIS A 262 -8.92 -32.31 0.28
N GLY A 263 -7.98 -31.69 1.00
CA GLY A 263 -6.96 -30.80 0.45
C GLY A 263 -7.37 -29.53 -0.31
N SER A 264 -8.60 -29.03 -0.18
CA SER A 264 -9.00 -27.76 -0.81
C SER A 264 -8.51 -26.59 0.05
N LYS A 265 -7.33 -26.03 -0.28
CA LYS A 265 -6.95 -24.70 0.22
C LYS A 265 -8.05 -23.71 -0.21
N SER A 266 -8.68 -23.04 0.74
CA SER A 266 -9.68 -22.00 0.46
C SER A 266 -9.11 -20.98 -0.55
N ARG A 267 -9.84 -20.76 -1.66
CA ARG A 267 -9.45 -19.90 -2.79
C ARG A 267 -9.42 -18.40 -2.46
N SER A 268 -9.95 -17.98 -1.31
CA SER A 268 -9.94 -16.58 -0.91
C SER A 268 -8.57 -16.14 -0.34
N PRO A 269 -8.11 -14.91 -0.56
CA PRO A 269 -6.85 -14.39 0.02
C PRO A 269 -6.94 -14.25 1.55
N PRO A 270 -5.80 -14.33 2.28
CA PRO A 270 -5.75 -13.98 3.71
C PRO A 270 -6.39 -12.61 3.96
N ARG A 271 -7.17 -12.49 5.05
CA ARG A 271 -8.06 -11.34 5.27
C ARG A 271 -7.96 -10.81 6.70
N ILE A 272 -7.88 -9.49 6.81
CA ILE A 272 -8.05 -8.69 8.03
C ILE A 272 -9.14 -7.67 7.72
N GLY A 273 -10.09 -7.48 8.63
CA GLY A 273 -11.26 -6.59 8.41
C GLY A 273 -12.14 -6.56 9.66
N GLU A 274 -13.11 -5.65 9.70
CA GLU A 274 -14.01 -5.44 10.86
C GLU A 274 -14.81 -6.70 11.20
N GLU A 275 -15.19 -7.49 10.20
CA GLU A 275 -15.87 -8.77 10.36
C GLU A 275 -15.05 -9.77 11.21
N ASN A 276 -13.74 -9.57 11.32
CA ASN A 276 -12.83 -10.41 12.09
C ASN A 276 -12.49 -9.85 13.48
N GLU A 277 -12.85 -8.60 13.80
CA GLU A 277 -12.62 -8.01 15.12
C GLU A 277 -13.70 -8.43 16.12
N ASN A 278 -14.93 -8.58 15.66
CA ASN A 278 -16.07 -9.00 16.49
C ASN A 278 -15.96 -10.47 16.93
N ALA A 279 -15.40 -11.35 16.08
CA ALA A 279 -15.21 -12.76 16.40
C ALA A 279 -14.25 -13.02 17.59
N ASN A 280 -13.32 -12.09 17.87
CA ASN A 280 -12.39 -12.20 19.00
C ASN A 280 -12.96 -11.64 20.32
N LYS A 281 -14.10 -10.94 20.30
CA LYS A 281 -14.78 -10.44 21.52
C LYS A 281 -15.80 -11.43 22.08
N GLU A 282 -16.17 -12.45 21.32
CA GLU A 282 -17.14 -13.49 21.70
C GLU A 282 -16.49 -14.84 22.06
N SER A 283 -15.15 -14.89 22.22
CA SER A 283 -14.40 -16.09 22.60
C SER A 283 -13.68 -15.97 23.93
#